data_AF-A0A653RUP3-F1
#
_entry.id   AF-A0A653RUP3-F1
#
_cell.length_a   1.000
_cell.length_b   1.000
_cell.length_c   1.000
_cell.angle_alpha   90.00
_cell.angle_beta   90.00
_cell.angle_gamma   90.00
#
_symmetry.space_group_name_H-M   'P 1'
#
loop_
_entity.id
_entity.type
_entity.pdbx_description
1 polymer ?
#
loop_
_entity_poly.entity_id
_entity_poly.type
_entity_poly.pdbx_seq_one_letter_code
_entity_poly.pdbx_strand_id
1 'polypeptide(L)' 'MASTQPELYKALFQALIQARKDAGITQVELAARIGRRQTFVSKYETEERRLDVAEYIAIARAMGVEPYGMMQMVK' A
#
# COMPACT_ATOMS: atom_id res chain seq x y z
N MET A 1 8.94 6.95 13.29
CA MET A 1 7.86 7.42 14.18
C MET A 1 6.74 6.41 14.19
N ALA A 2 6.28 6.01 15.38
CA ALA A 2 5.13 5.12 15.54
C ALA A 2 3.84 5.85 15.09
N SER A 3 2.88 5.09 14.55
CA SER A 3 1.56 5.65 14.21
C SER A 3 0.86 6.02 15.52
N THR A 4 0.09 7.10 15.54
CA THR A 4 -0.84 7.37 16.65
C THR A 4 -1.97 6.34 16.69
N GLN A 5 -2.20 5.63 15.58
CA GLN A 5 -3.11 4.49 15.47
C GLN A 5 -2.37 3.31 14.80
N PRO A 6 -1.65 2.47 15.58
CA PRO A 6 -0.85 1.37 15.05
C PRO A 6 -1.68 0.28 14.38
N GLU A 7 -2.80 -0.12 14.99
CA GLU A 7 -3.64 -1.22 14.47
C GLU A 7 -4.33 -0.84 13.16
N LEU A 8 -4.96 0.34 13.11
CA LEU A 8 -5.57 0.87 11.88
C LEU A 8 -4.53 1.01 10.75
N TYR A 9 -3.33 1.51 11.08
CA TYR A 9 -2.24 1.63 10.12
C TYR A 9 -1.84 0.26 9.57
N LYS A 10 -1.63 -0.75 10.43
CA LYS A 10 -1.31 -2.11 9.98
C LYS A 10 -2.40 -2.70 9.11
N ALA A 11 -3.66 -2.56 9.51
CA ALA A 11 -4.78 -3.12 8.78
C ALA A 11 -4.93 -2.49 7.37
N LEU A 12 -4.68 -1.18 7.24
CA LEU A 12 -4.65 -0.51 5.94
C LEU A 12 -3.52 -1.01 5.03
N PHE A 13 -2.34 -1.29 5.60
CA PHE A 13 -1.20 -1.82 4.83
C PHE A 13 -1.42 -3.26 4.41
N GLN A 14 -2.01 -4.09 5.28
CA GLN A 14 -2.41 -5.44 4.92
C GLN A 14 -3.43 -5.43 3.79
N ALA A 15 -4.37 -4.47 3.77
CA ALA A 15 -5.30 -4.30 2.66
C ALA A 15 -4.57 -3.95 1.34
N LEU A 16 -3.56 -3.08 1.36
CA LEU A 16 -2.73 -2.80 0.18
C LEU A 16 -1.95 -4.03 -0.30
N ILE A 17 -1.32 -4.78 0.62
CA ILE A 17 -0.58 -6.00 0.30
C ILE A 17 -1.51 -7.03 -0.34
N GLN A 18 -2.70 -7.20 0.23
CA GLN A 18 -3.70 -8.13 -0.28
C GLN A 18 -4.19 -7.69 -1.66
N ALA A 19 -4.50 -6.41 -1.85
CA ALA A 19 -4.88 -5.87 -3.15
C ALA A 19 -3.81 -6.10 -4.22
N ARG A 20 -2.53 -5.99 -3.89
CA ARG A 20 -1.44 -6.32 -4.82
C ARG A 20 -1.47 -7.79 -5.21
N LYS A 21 -1.63 -8.68 -4.22
CA LYS A 21 -1.71 -10.13 -4.44
C LYS A 21 -2.93 -10.51 -5.29
N ASP A 22 -4.08 -9.91 -5.02
CA ASP A 22 -5.32 -10.13 -5.75
C ASP A 22 -5.23 -9.62 -7.20
N ALA A 23 -4.50 -8.53 -7.42
CA ALA A 23 -4.17 -8.04 -8.76
C ALA A 23 -3.15 -8.94 -9.51
N GLY A 24 -2.55 -9.93 -8.84
CA GLY A 24 -1.62 -10.89 -9.43
C GLY A 24 -0.29 -10.29 -9.86
N ILE A 25 0.09 -9.11 -9.32
CA ILE A 25 1.32 -8.41 -9.72
C ILE A 25 2.42 -8.53 -8.67
N THR A 26 3.66 -8.58 -9.13
CA THR A 26 4.87 -8.55 -8.31
C THR A 26 5.13 -7.15 -7.72
N GLN A 27 6.00 -7.09 -6.70
CA GLN A 27 6.45 -5.81 -6.16
C GLN A 27 7.23 -4.98 -7.20
N VAL A 28 7.95 -5.63 -8.14
CA VAL A 28 8.68 -4.95 -9.22
C VAL A 28 7.71 -4.28 -10.19
N GLU A 29 6.66 -4.99 -10.60
CA GLU A 29 5.63 -4.46 -11.50
C GLU A 29 4.86 -3.31 -10.86
N LEU A 30 4.47 -3.46 -9.58
CA LEU A 30 3.83 -2.36 -8.85
C LEU A 30 4.75 -1.13 -8.78
N ALA A 31 6.02 -1.32 -8.43
CA ALA A 31 7.00 -0.24 -8.36
C ALA A 31 7.15 0.47 -9.72
N ALA A 32 7.18 -0.28 -10.81
CA ALA A 32 7.23 0.28 -12.16
C ALA A 32 5.99 1.13 -12.47
N ARG A 33 4.79 0.68 -12.10
CA ARG A 33 3.55 1.44 -12.30
C ARG A 33 3.52 2.78 -11.56
N ILE A 34 4.20 2.87 -10.40
CA ILE A 34 4.27 4.11 -9.61
C ILE A 34 5.58 4.89 -9.80
N GLY A 35 6.43 4.50 -10.76
CA GLY A 35 7.69 5.19 -11.03
C GLY A 35 8.71 5.11 -9.88
N ARG A 36 8.71 4.02 -9.12
CA ARG A 36 9.61 3.79 -7.97
C ARG A 36 10.46 2.54 -8.17
N ARG A 37 11.46 2.36 -7.30
CA ARG A 37 12.24 1.12 -7.22
C ARG A 37 11.45 0.06 -6.44
N GLN A 38 11.66 -1.23 -6.72
CA GLN A 38 11.03 -2.33 -5.97
C GLN A 38 11.28 -2.22 -4.44
N THR A 39 12.43 -1.69 -4.03
CA THR A 39 12.76 -1.48 -2.61
C THR A 39 11.81 -0.52 -1.90
N PHE A 40 11.19 0.42 -2.62
CA PHE A 40 10.12 1.25 -2.07
C PHE A 40 8.93 0.39 -1.66
N VAL A 41 8.53 -0.54 -2.52
CA VAL A 41 7.42 -1.46 -2.28
C VAL A 41 7.73 -2.41 -1.14
N SER A 42 8.88 -3.08 -1.21
CA SER A 42 9.33 -3.99 -0.15
C SER A 42 9.33 -3.32 1.22
N LYS A 43 9.87 -2.10 1.34
CA LYS A 43 10.00 -1.42 2.63
C LYS A 43 8.66 -1.02 3.24
N TYR A 44 7.67 -0.67 2.43
CA TYR A 44 6.35 -0.36 2.99
C TYR A 44 5.59 -1.65 3.33
N GLU A 45 5.77 -2.73 2.56
CA GLU A 45 5.15 -4.04 2.87
C GLU A 45 5.75 -4.70 4.12
N THR A 46 7.00 -4.37 4.49
CA THR A 46 7.65 -4.84 5.72
C THR A 46 7.57 -3.84 6.88
N GLU A 47 6.79 -2.77 6.75
CA GLU A 47 6.65 -1.69 7.76
C GLU A 47 7.95 -0.91 8.08
N GLU A 48 9.05 -1.17 7.37
CA GLU A 48 10.32 -0.41 7.47
C GLU A 48 10.18 1.04 7.01
N ARG A 49 9.17 1.33 6.18
CA ARG A 49 8.88 2.67 5.68
C ARG A 49 7.39 3.00 5.81
N ARG A 50 7.12 4.22 6.26
CA ARG A 50 5.76 4.76 6.26
C ARG A 50 5.34 5.27 4.89
N LEU A 51 4.07 5.07 4.56
CA LEU A 51 3.42 5.74 3.44
C LEU A 51 2.71 6.99 3.94
N ASP A 52 2.82 8.07 3.18
CA ASP A 52 1.88 9.18 3.29
C ASP A 52 0.59 8.89 2.49
N VAL A 53 -0.39 9.78 2.60
CA VAL A 53 -1.70 9.60 1.95
C VAL A 53 -1.63 9.70 0.42
N ALA A 54 -0.71 10.50 -0.13
CA ALA A 54 -0.56 10.62 -1.58
C ALA A 54 0.05 9.35 -2.17
N GLU A 55 1.03 8.77 -1.48
CA GLU A 55 1.62 7.47 -1.83
C GLU A 55 0.59 6.35 -1.75
N TYR A 56 -0.22 6.31 -0.68
CA TYR A 56 -1.34 5.37 -0.55
C TYR A 56 -2.29 5.44 -1.77
N ILE A 57 -2.74 6.65 -2.13
CA ILE A 57 -3.66 6.85 -3.27
C ILE A 57 -3.03 6.37 -4.58
N ALA A 58 -1.76 6.70 -4.82
CA ALA A 58 -1.04 6.31 -6.02
C ALA A 58 -0.90 4.78 -6.13
N ILE A 59 -0.56 4.12 -5.03
CA ILE A 59 -0.40 2.65 -4.95
C ILE A 59 -1.75 1.96 -5.20
N ALA A 60 -2.81 2.37 -4.51
CA ALA A 60 -4.15 1.81 -4.68
C ALA A 60 -4.63 1.89 -6.14
N ARG A 61 -4.51 3.08 -6.76
CA ARG A 61 -4.87 3.28 -8.17
C ARG A 61 -4.01 2.47 -9.13
N ALA A 62 -2.71 2.32 -8.86
CA ALA A 62 -1.81 1.49 -9.68
C ALA A 62 -2.19 0.00 -9.67
N MET A 63 -2.91 -0.45 -8.64
CA MET A 63 -3.47 -1.80 -8.51
C MET A 63 -4.91 -1.90 -9.04
N GLY A 64 -5.50 -0.80 -9.53
CA GLY A 64 -6.88 -0.77 -10.00
C GLY A 64 -7.92 -0.66 -8.87
N VAL A 65 -7.49 -0.29 -7.65
CA VAL A 65 -8.37 -0.17 -6.48
C VAL A 65 -8.77 1.28 -6.25
N GLU A 66 -10.03 1.51 -5.93
CA GLU A 66 -10.54 2.82 -5.50
C GLU A 66 -10.08 3.11 -4.05
N PRO A 67 -9.25 4.14 -3.80
CA PRO A 67 -8.63 4.37 -2.50
C PRO A 67 -9.63 4.61 -1.36
N TYR A 68 -10.71 5.36 -1.60
CA TYR A 68 -11.65 5.71 -0.54
C TYR A 68 -12.45 4.48 -0.06
N GLY A 69 -12.93 3.65 -0.99
CA GLY A 69 -13.61 2.39 -0.70
C GLY A 69 -12.72 1.44 0.09
N MET A 70 -11.41 1.39 -0.22
CA MET A 70 -10.46 0.61 0.58
C MET A 70 -10.34 1.13 2.02
N MET A 71 -10.30 2.44 2.24
CA MET A 71 -10.29 3.00 3.60
C MET A 71 -11.53 2.60 4.41
N GLN A 72 -12.70 2.47 3.77
CA GLN A 72 -13.94 2.10 4.45
C GLN A 72 -14.01 0.61 4.85
N MET A 73 -13.17 -0.25 4.26
CA MET A 73 -13.12 -1.68 4.60
C MET A 73 -12.36 -1.96 5.91
N VAL A 74 -11.54 -1.01 6.36
CA VAL A 74 -10.68 -1.16 7.54
C VAL A 74 -11.36 -0.49 8.73
N LYS A 75 -11.39 -1.19 9.89
CA LYS A 75 -12.04 -0.72 11.13
C LYS A 75 -11.02 -0.48 12.23
#